data_AF-A0A101RMH4-F1
#
_entry.id   AF-A0A101RMH4-F1
#
_cell.length_a   1.000
_cell.length_b   1.000
_cell.length_c   1.000
_cell.angle_alpha   90.00
_cell.angle_beta   90.00
_cell.angle_gamma   90.00
#
_symmetry.space_group_name_H-M   'P 1'
#
loop_
_entity.id
_entity.type
_entity.pdbx_description
1 polymer ?
#
loop_
_entity_poly.entity_id
_entity_poly.type
_entity_poly.pdbx_seq_one_letter_code
_entity_poly.pdbx_strand_id
1 'polypeptide(L)'
;MVWFAERFLWDGERPEWTWVPLKSVGPIRFGQSKEEVSAALGEPITGWGEMYARWYPFSGVGVDTYYDQETQTLAAVAVDACRGPQVSLDGTPLVGRLLGT
;
A
#
# COMPACT_ATOMS: atom_id res chain seq x y z
N MET A 1 6.81 30.22 6.81
CA MET A 1 6.35 29.18 7.76
C MET A 1 4.92 28.88 7.34
N VAL A 2 4.57 27.73 6.76
CA VAL A 2 4.68 26.35 7.24
C VAL A 2 4.80 25.43 6.00
N TRP A 3 5.82 24.58 5.90
CA TRP A 3 6.09 23.74 4.72
C TRP A 3 5.85 22.23 4.95
N PHE A 4 5.17 21.84 6.04
CA PHE A 4 5.00 20.45 6.46
C PHE A 4 3.56 19.92 6.42
N ALA A 5 2.55 20.80 6.41
CA ALA A 5 1.14 20.39 6.45
C ALA A 5 0.65 19.76 5.13
N GLU A 6 1.29 20.06 3.98
CA GLU A 6 0.93 19.46 2.68
C GLU A 6 1.35 17.98 2.51
N ARG A 7 1.98 17.35 3.52
CA ARG A 7 2.55 15.98 3.41
C ARG A 7 1.80 14.89 4.17
N PHE A 8 0.75 15.21 4.92
CA PHE A 8 -0.01 14.25 5.72
C PHE A 8 -1.48 14.34 5.36
N LEU A 9 -2.16 13.20 5.28
CA LEU A 9 -3.60 13.12 5.14
C LEU A 9 -4.23 12.83 6.51
N TRP A 10 -5.38 13.43 6.78
CA TRP A 10 -6.16 13.12 7.98
C TRP A 10 -6.77 11.72 7.86
N ASP A 11 -7.05 11.06 8.99
CA ASP A 11 -7.61 9.69 8.98
C ASP A 11 -8.89 9.60 8.09
N GLY A 12 -9.75 10.63 8.12
CA GLY A 12 -10.99 10.67 7.33
C GLY A 12 -10.82 10.93 5.83
N GLU A 13 -9.63 11.32 5.38
CA GLU A 13 -9.31 11.53 3.96
C GLU A 13 -8.69 10.27 3.33
N ARG A 14 -8.26 9.32 4.15
CA ARG A 14 -7.51 8.14 3.74
C ARG A 14 -8.46 6.98 3.49
N PRO A 15 -8.25 6.19 2.42
CA PRO A 15 -9.03 4.97 2.22
C PRO A 15 -8.89 4.02 3.41
N GLU A 16 -10.00 3.47 3.87
CA GLU A 16 -10.00 2.48 4.96
C GLU A 16 -9.82 1.07 4.40
N TRP A 17 -8.75 0.40 4.84
CA TRP A 17 -8.41 -0.94 4.41
C TRP A 17 -8.42 -1.91 5.59
N THR A 18 -8.79 -3.15 5.31
CA THR A 18 -8.67 -4.26 6.27
C THR A 18 -7.46 -5.10 5.92
N TRP A 19 -6.64 -5.43 6.92
CA TRP A 19 -5.63 -6.47 6.82
C TRP A 19 -6.22 -7.79 7.28
N VAL A 20 -6.19 -8.79 6.40
CA VAL A 20 -6.46 -10.18 6.74
C VAL A 20 -5.12 -10.92 6.69
N PRO A 21 -4.59 -11.38 7.84
CA PRO A 21 -3.25 -11.96 7.92
C PRO A 21 -3.02 -13.05 6.88
N LEU A 22 -1.90 -12.93 6.16
CA LEU A 22 -1.47 -13.83 5.07
C LEU A 22 -2.47 -14.00 3.91
N LYS A 23 -3.54 -13.20 3.85
CA LYS A 23 -4.54 -13.24 2.77
C LYS A 23 -4.58 -11.96 1.96
N SER A 24 -4.79 -10.80 2.59
CA SER A 24 -5.00 -9.55 1.87
C SER A 24 -4.72 -8.30 2.69
N VAL A 25 -4.37 -7.21 2.01
CA VAL A 25 -4.26 -5.86 2.57
C VAL A 25 -5.14 -4.96 1.71
N GLY A 26 -6.34 -4.64 2.18
CA GLY A 26 -7.34 -3.93 1.36
C GLY A 26 -7.69 -4.73 0.08
N PRO A 27 -7.60 -4.12 -1.12
CA PRO A 27 -7.99 -4.77 -2.37
C PRO A 27 -6.97 -5.80 -2.90
N ILE A 28 -5.74 -5.80 -2.38
CA ILE A 28 -4.65 -6.66 -2.87
C ILE A 28 -4.46 -7.90 -1.99
N ARG A 29 -4.06 -9.02 -2.62
CA ARG A 29 -3.94 -10.34 -2.00
C ARG A 29 -2.53 -10.88 -2.17
N PHE A 30 -2.03 -11.55 -1.12
CA PHE A 30 -0.76 -12.27 -1.23
C PHE A 30 -0.88 -13.37 -2.28
N GLY A 31 0.20 -13.59 -3.03
CA GLY A 31 0.19 -14.53 -4.17
C GLY A 31 -0.17 -13.89 -5.52
N GLN A 32 -0.61 -12.63 -5.58
CA GLN A 32 -0.88 -11.94 -6.84
C GLN A 32 0.40 -11.56 -7.60
N SER A 33 0.32 -11.52 -8.93
CA SER A 33 1.36 -10.90 -9.76
C SER A 33 1.32 -9.36 -9.65
N LYS A 34 2.37 -8.68 -10.10
CA LYS A 34 2.41 -7.21 -10.14
C LYS A 34 1.34 -6.60 -11.05
N GLU A 35 0.97 -7.27 -12.14
CA GLU A 35 -0.09 -6.84 -13.05
C GLU A 35 -1.47 -6.96 -12.40
N GLU A 36 -1.71 -8.03 -11.64
CA GLU A 36 -2.94 -8.21 -10.88
C GLU A 36 -3.07 -7.17 -9.76
N VAL A 37 -1.96 -6.88 -9.08
CA VAL A 37 -1.90 -5.80 -8.08
C VAL A 37 -2.18 -4.43 -8.73
N SER A 38 -1.53 -4.12 -9.86
CA SER A 38 -1.76 -2.88 -10.61
C SER A 38 -3.23 -2.74 -11.02
N ALA A 39 -3.85 -3.81 -11.51
CA ALA A 39 -5.28 -3.82 -11.85
C ALA A 39 -6.18 -3.61 -10.62
N ALA A 40 -5.87 -4.25 -9.49
CA ALA A 40 -6.62 -4.11 -8.24
C ALA A 40 -6.51 -2.70 -7.62
N LEU A 41 -5.37 -2.04 -7.80
CA LEU A 41 -5.11 -0.67 -7.32
C LEU A 41 -5.56 0.41 -8.30
N GLY A 42 -5.78 0.06 -9.57
CA GLY A 42 -6.08 1.03 -10.63
C GLY A 42 -4.92 1.97 -10.93
N GLU A 43 -3.69 1.61 -10.55
CA GLU A 43 -2.48 2.43 -10.73
C GLU A 43 -1.47 1.68 -11.63
N PRO A 44 -0.88 2.34 -12.65
CA PRO A 44 0.06 1.69 -13.54
C PRO A 44 1.39 1.34 -12.84
N ILE A 45 2.06 0.31 -13.34
CA ILE A 45 3.41 -0.06 -12.88
C ILE A 45 4.40 0.99 -13.40
N THR A 46 5.10 1.67 -12.49
CA THR A 46 6.07 2.74 -12.84
C THR A 46 7.53 2.38 -12.58
N GLY A 47 7.80 1.22 -11.98
CA GLY A 47 9.16 0.74 -11.71
C GLY A 47 9.91 0.32 -12.98
N TRP A 48 11.00 1.03 -13.30
CA TRP A 48 11.88 0.72 -14.42
C TRP A 48 12.96 -0.28 -13.97
N GLY A 49 12.75 -1.56 -14.28
CA GLY A 49 13.70 -2.61 -13.88
C GLY A 49 13.22 -4.00 -14.28
N GLU A 50 14.05 -4.63 -15.10
CA GLU A 50 13.91 -5.93 -15.76
C GLU A 50 13.36 -7.04 -14.85
N MET A 51 12.65 -8.01 -15.45
CA MET A 51 12.34 -9.43 -15.12
C MET A 51 12.37 -9.96 -13.66
N TYR A 52 13.12 -9.34 -12.74
CA TYR A 52 13.35 -9.69 -11.34
C TYR A 52 13.20 -8.52 -10.35
N ALA A 53 12.64 -7.37 -10.75
CA ALA A 53 12.39 -6.29 -9.80
C ALA A 53 11.42 -6.78 -8.71
N ARG A 54 11.93 -6.92 -7.48
CA ARG A 54 11.17 -7.43 -6.32
C ARG A 54 10.34 -6.37 -5.63
N TRP A 55 10.31 -5.16 -6.17
CA TRP A 55 9.70 -4.01 -5.55
C TRP A 55 9.05 -3.14 -6.62
N TYR A 56 7.79 -2.77 -6.37
CA TYR A 56 7.04 -1.87 -7.22
C TYR A 56 6.31 -0.83 -6.36
N PRO A 57 6.59 0.47 -6.57
CA PRO A 57 5.89 1.55 -5.89
C PRO A 57 4.55 1.84 -6.57
N PHE A 58 3.50 1.97 -5.76
CA PHE A 58 2.19 2.51 -6.13
C PHE A 58 1.97 3.80 -5.33
N SER A 59 2.66 4.85 -5.79
CA SER A 59 2.78 6.11 -5.06
C SER A 59 1.49 6.93 -5.03
N GLY A 60 0.60 6.73 -6.01
CA GLY A 60 -0.73 7.33 -6.01
C GLY A 60 -1.61 6.80 -4.87
N VAL A 61 -1.48 5.51 -4.57
CA VAL A 61 -2.17 4.85 -3.44
C VAL A 61 -1.38 4.99 -2.12
N GLY A 62 -0.06 5.21 -2.19
CA GLY A 62 0.81 5.31 -1.01
C GLY A 62 1.17 3.94 -0.44
N VAL A 63 1.43 2.96 -1.31
CA VAL A 63 1.90 1.62 -0.93
C VAL A 63 3.10 1.18 -1.75
N ASP A 64 4.01 0.44 -1.11
CA ASP A 64 5.11 -0.26 -1.74
C ASP A 64 4.85 -1.75 -1.68
N THR A 65 5.00 -2.43 -2.81
CA THR A 65 4.74 -3.87 -2.92
C THR A 65 6.02 -4.63 -3.16
N TYR A 66 6.19 -5.76 -2.47
CA TYR A 66 7.38 -6.60 -2.53
C TYR A 66 7.02 -8.02 -2.95
N TYR A 67 7.83 -8.59 -3.84
CA TYR A 67 7.57 -9.86 -4.49
C TYR A 67 8.61 -10.90 -4.13
N ASP A 68 8.15 -12.14 -3.94
CA ASP A 68 9.01 -13.29 -3.79
C ASP A 68 9.87 -13.48 -5.06
N GLN A 69 11.12 -13.90 -4.86
CA GLN A 69 12.07 -14.01 -5.97
C GLN A 69 11.73 -15.18 -6.91
N GLU A 70 11.29 -16.31 -6.38
CA GLU A 70 11.08 -17.53 -7.15
C GLU A 70 9.71 -17.53 -7.82
N THR A 71 8.67 -17.18 -7.05
CA THR A 71 7.29 -17.22 -7.55
C THR A 71 6.89 -15.95 -8.28
N GLN A 72 7.63 -14.84 -8.08
CA GLN A 72 7.26 -13.51 -8.58
C GLN A 72 5.86 -13.07 -8.13
N THR A 73 5.45 -13.49 -6.93
CA THR A 73 4.14 -13.16 -6.36
C THR A 73 4.26 -12.26 -5.13
N LEU A 74 3.22 -11.48 -4.86
CA LEU A 74 3.17 -10.52 -3.77
C LEU A 74 3.41 -11.22 -2.42
N ALA A 75 4.47 -10.82 -1.75
CA ALA A 75 4.93 -11.39 -0.48
C ALA A 75 4.84 -10.39 0.68
N ALA A 76 4.96 -9.09 0.42
CA ALA A 76 4.81 -8.05 1.44
C ALA A 76 4.28 -6.73 0.88
N VAL A 77 3.69 -5.93 1.76
CA VAL A 77 3.18 -4.59 1.48
C VAL A 77 3.67 -3.66 2.57
N ALA A 78 4.34 -2.57 2.21
CA ALA A 78 4.58 -1.45 3.11
C ALA A 78 3.60 -0.32 2.78
N VAL A 79 3.08 0.33 3.81
CA VAL A 79 2.07 1.39 3.69
C VAL A 79 2.69 2.69 4.17
N ASP A 80 2.57 3.76 3.37
CA ASP A 80 3.01 5.10 3.75
C ASP A 80 2.23 5.57 5.00
N ALA A 81 2.95 5.80 6.09
CA ALA A 81 2.37 6.17 7.39
C ALA A 81 1.64 7.52 7.40
N CYS A 82 1.90 8.37 6.40
CA CYS A 82 1.40 9.75 6.33
C CYS A 82 0.27 9.89 5.31
N ARG A 83 0.30 9.11 4.22
CA ARG A 83 -0.56 9.31 3.04
C ARG A 83 -1.19 8.04 2.48
N GLY A 84 -0.69 6.87 2.86
CA GLY A 84 -1.24 5.59 2.39
C GLY A 84 -2.64 5.33 2.96
N PRO A 85 -3.30 4.22 2.62
CA PRO A 85 -4.55 3.83 3.27
C PRO A 85 -4.39 3.64 4.79
N GLN A 86 -5.46 3.90 5.54
CA GLN A 86 -5.51 3.52 6.95
C GLN A 86 -5.87 2.04 7.03
N VAL A 87 -4.90 1.19 7.37
CA VAL A 87 -5.10 -0.26 7.51
C VAL A 87 -5.47 -0.62 8.94
N SER A 88 -6.46 -1.50 9.09
CA SER A 88 -6.91 -2.03 10.39
C SER A 88 -6.86 -3.56 10.44
N LEU A 89 -6.65 -4.10 11.64
CA LEU A 89 -6.81 -5.53 11.97
C LEU A 89 -7.75 -5.63 13.18
N ASP A 90 -8.87 -6.33 13.01
CA ASP A 90 -9.89 -6.48 14.07
C ASP A 90 -10.29 -5.14 14.73
N GLY A 91 -10.50 -4.12 13.88
CA GLY A 91 -10.84 -2.76 14.31
C GLY A 91 -9.67 -1.94 14.89
N THR A 92 -8.48 -2.55 15.05
CA THR A 92 -7.28 -1.86 15.53
C THR A 92 -6.55 -1.19 14.36
N PRO A 93 -6.44 0.14 14.31
CA PRO A 93 -5.68 0.84 13.28
C PRO A 93 -4.17 0.61 13.43
N LEU A 94 -3.49 0.31 12.31
CA LEU A 94 -2.07 -0.08 12.28
C LEU A 94 -1.15 0.94 11.62
N VAL A 95 -1.70 1.85 10.83
CA VAL A 95 -0.94 2.92 10.16
C VAL A 95 -0.97 4.18 11.02
N GLY A 96 0.06 5.03 10.88
CA GLY A 96 0.15 6.32 11.57
C GLY A 96 -1.15 7.11 11.45
N ARG A 97 -1.54 7.78 12.55
CA ARG A 97 -2.86 8.41 12.68
C ARG A 97 -2.73 9.90 12.87
N LEU A 98 -3.58 10.64 12.16
CA LEU A 98 -3.79 12.05 12.37
C LEU A 98 -5.30 12.28 12.50
N LEU A 99 -5.75 12.37 13.75
CA LEU A 99 -7.16 12.57 14.08
C LEU A 99 -7.58 13.97 13.63
N GLY A 100 -8.51 14.04 12.68
CA GLY A 100 -9.20 15.30 12.37
C GLY A 100 -10.03 15.71 13.59
N THR A 101 -9.85 16.96 14.03
CA THR A 101 -10.75 17.61 15.00
C THR A 101 -12.09 17.94 14.39
#